data_AF-C6BPC2-F1
#
_entry.id   AF-C6BPC2-F1
#
_cell.length_a   1.000
_cell.length_b   1.000
_cell.length_c   1.000
_cell.angle_alpha   90.00
_cell.angle_beta   90.00
_cell.angle_gamma   90.00
#
_symmetry.space_group_name_H-M   'P 1'
#
loop_
_entity.id
_entity.type
_entity.pdbx_description
1 polymer ?
#
loop_
_entity_poly.entity_id
_entity_poly.type
_entity_poly.pdbx_seq_one_letter_code
_entity_poly.pdbx_strand_id
1 'polypeptide(L)'
;MSICRTYAGDVQVTGGLLSLVQVIRNAGVLFQSEAVMAHLLELPKPPDYRERCKELFYKTYAKQATEVGFALDDATYTAIVCGRLPAEVLEARFLELEKGWVFNPTRREHWRKL
;
A
#
# COMPACT_ATOMS: atom_id res chain seq x y z
N MET A 1 -24.63 3.85 -20.36
CA MET A 1 -23.41 4.55 -19.90
C MET A 1 -23.44 4.55 -18.38
N SER A 2 -22.54 3.81 -17.73
CA SER A 2 -22.46 3.79 -16.27
C SER A 2 -21.72 5.06 -15.83
N ILE A 3 -22.37 5.89 -15.02
CA ILE A 3 -21.70 7.04 -14.38
C ILE A 3 -20.72 6.44 -13.37
N CYS A 4 -19.43 6.61 -13.60
CA CYS A 4 -18.42 6.14 -12.67
C CYS A 4 -18.46 7.00 -11.41
N ARG A 5 -19.29 6.58 -10.46
CA ARG A 5 -19.48 7.27 -9.18
C ARG A 5 -18.19 7.16 -8.37
N THR A 6 -17.67 8.29 -7.92
CA THR A 6 -16.70 8.35 -6.83
C THR A 6 -17.43 8.11 -5.51
N TYR A 7 -16.84 7.30 -4.64
CA TYR A 7 -17.38 6.97 -3.32
C TYR A 7 -16.61 7.74 -2.23
N ALA A 8 -17.24 7.88 -1.06
CA ALA A 8 -16.54 8.41 0.10
C ALA A 8 -15.30 7.56 0.42
N GLY A 9 -14.15 8.20 0.61
CA GLY A 9 -12.87 7.55 0.85
C GLY A 9 -12.14 7.06 -0.41
N ASP A 10 -12.66 7.34 -1.61
CA ASP A 10 -11.89 7.12 -2.84
C ASP A 10 -10.74 8.13 -2.93
N VAL A 11 -9.52 7.62 -3.08
CA VAL A 11 -8.30 8.39 -3.34
C VAL A 11 -7.89 8.12 -4.78
N GLN A 12 -7.64 9.17 -5.56
CA GLN A 12 -7.18 9.02 -6.94
C GLN A 12 -5.80 8.35 -6.95
N VAL A 13 -5.62 7.30 -7.76
CA VAL A 13 -4.32 6.63 -7.87
C VAL A 13 -3.38 7.47 -8.70
N THR A 14 -2.29 7.92 -8.09
CA THR A 14 -1.17 8.61 -8.74
C THR A 14 0.05 7.70 -8.80
N GLY A 15 1.07 8.08 -9.59
CA GLY A 15 2.37 7.40 -9.57
C GLY A 15 3.03 7.44 -8.19
N GLY A 16 2.88 8.56 -7.46
CA GLY A 16 3.39 8.71 -6.10
C GLY A 16 2.70 7.77 -5.10
N LEU A 17 1.37 7.64 -5.19
CA LEU A 17 0.60 6.70 -4.38
C LEU A 17 1.05 5.26 -4.63
N LEU A 18 1.13 4.85 -5.90
CA LEU A 18 1.57 3.50 -6.25
C LEU A 18 3.00 3.22 -5.75
N SER A 19 3.90 4.19 -5.90
CA SER A 19 5.28 4.08 -5.43
C SER A 19 5.33 3.86 -3.92
N LEU A 20 4.56 4.63 -3.14
CA LEU A 20 4.48 4.46 -1.69
C LEU A 20 3.96 3.08 -1.29
N VAL A 21 2.90 2.61 -1.95
CA VAL A 21 2.35 1.26 -1.72
C VAL A 21 3.40 0.19 -1.99
N GLN A 22 4.13 0.29 -3.10
CA GLN A 22 5.18 -0.66 -3.47
C GLN A 22 6.34 -0.66 -2.47
N VAL A 23 6.80 0.52 -2.04
CA VAL A 23 7.87 0.66 -1.05
C VAL A 23 7.52 -0.06 0.26
N ILE A 24 6.32 0.18 0.79
CA ILE A 24 5.86 -0.44 2.04
C ILE A 24 5.73 -1.97 1.88
N ARG A 25 5.14 -2.43 0.76
CA ARG A 25 4.99 -3.88 0.48
C ARG A 25 6.33 -4.58 0.33
N ASN A 26 7.26 -3.98 -0.42
CA ASN A 26 8.59 -4.53 -0.63
C ASN A 26 9.39 -4.62 0.68
N ALA A 27 9.27 -3.61 1.55
CA ALA A 27 9.85 -3.67 2.90
C ALA A 27 9.26 -4.84 3.71
N GLY A 28 7.95 -5.09 3.60
CA GLY A 28 7.30 -6.23 4.25
C GLY A 28 7.88 -7.58 3.81
N VAL A 29 8.10 -7.77 2.50
CA VAL A 29 8.74 -8.97 1.95
C VAL A 29 10.17 -9.12 2.47
N LEU A 30 10.94 -8.02 2.50
CA LEU A 30 12.31 -8.03 3.01
C LEU A 30 12.35 -8.43 4.50
N PHE A 31 11.55 -7.78 5.34
CA PHE A 31 11.52 -8.06 6.79
C PHE A 31 11.03 -9.47 7.10
N GLN A 32 10.08 -9.99 6.33
CA GLN A 32 9.66 -11.38 6.45
C GLN A 32 10.79 -12.34 6.06
N SER A 33 11.53 -12.02 4.99
CA SER A 33 12.68 -12.82 4.55
C SER A 33 13.81 -12.80 5.58
N GLU A 34 14.07 -11.65 6.23
CA GLU A 34 15.01 -11.54 7.35
C GLU A 34 14.63 -12.47 8.51
N ALA A 35 13.34 -12.54 8.86
CA ALA A 35 12.87 -13.44 9.92
C ALA A 35 13.07 -14.93 9.57
N VAL A 36 12.85 -15.30 8.31
CA VAL A 36 13.13 -16.66 7.80
C VAL A 36 14.63 -16.95 7.85
N MET A 37 15.46 -16.02 7.38
CA MET A 37 16.91 -16.18 7.39
C MET A 37 17.49 -16.28 8.81
N ALA A 38 17.01 -15.45 9.74
CA ALA A 38 17.43 -15.52 11.13
C ALA A 38 17.10 -16.88 11.75
N HIS A 39 15.93 -17.44 11.43
CA HIS A 39 15.56 -18.79 11.87
C HIS A 39 16.48 -19.87 11.29
N LEU A 40 16.77 -19.82 9.99
CA LEU A 40 17.64 -20.79 9.31
C LEU A 40 19.09 -20.78 9.79
N LEU A 41 19.57 -19.62 10.26
CA LEU A 41 20.94 -19.40 10.73
C LEU A 41 21.07 -19.44 12.25
N GLU A 42 20.01 -19.80 12.99
CA GLU A 42 19.97 -19.81 14.46
C GLU A 42 20.36 -18.46 15.10
N LEU A 43 20.03 -17.36 14.42
CA LEU A 43 20.26 -15.99 14.89
C LEU A 43 19.10 -15.49 15.76
N PRO A 44 19.31 -14.43 16.56
CA PRO A 44 18.22 -13.78 17.30
C PRO A 44 17.06 -13.39 16.39
N LYS A 45 15.83 -13.69 16.83
CA LYS A 45 14.62 -13.37 16.08
C LYS A 45 14.49 -11.84 15.91
N PRO A 46 14.40 -11.32 14.67
CA PRO A 46 14.20 -9.90 14.45
C PRO A 46 12.81 -9.45 14.93
N PRO A 47 12.58 -8.13 15.10
CA PRO A 47 11.26 -7.60 15.43
C PRO A 47 10.22 -7.99 14.38
N ASP A 48 8.95 -8.07 14.81
CA ASP A 48 7.83 -8.43 13.94
C ASP A 48 7.78 -7.54 12.70
N TYR A 49 7.66 -8.17 11.52
CA TYR A 49 7.72 -7.44 10.26
C TYR A 49 6.57 -6.45 10.10
N ARG A 50 5.38 -6.75 10.64
CA ARG A 50 4.22 -5.85 10.54
C ARG A 50 4.44 -4.62 11.38
N GLU A 51 4.95 -4.77 12.59
CA GLU A 51 5.29 -3.62 13.45
C GLU A 51 6.37 -2.73 12.81
N ARG A 52 7.39 -3.32 12.18
CA ARG A 52 8.38 -2.56 11.40
C ARG A 52 7.76 -1.84 10.21
N CYS A 53 6.84 -2.48 9.48
CA CYS A 53 6.10 -1.83 8.38
C CYS A 53 5.16 -0.73 8.88
N LYS A 54 4.55 -0.87 10.06
CA LYS A 54 3.74 0.18 10.67
C LYS A 54 4.58 1.39 10.97
N GLU A 55 5.78 1.20 11.52
CA GLU A 55 6.71 2.31 11.77
C GLU A 55 7.06 3.06 10.48
N LEU A 56 7.30 2.34 9.38
CA LEU A 56 7.53 2.97 8.07
C LEU A 56 6.34 3.83 7.64
N PHE A 57 5.11 3.30 7.74
CA PHE A 57 3.90 4.02 7.32
C PHE A 57 3.59 5.24 8.22
N TYR A 58 3.61 5.05 9.55
CA TYR A 58 3.20 6.06 10.52
C TYR A 58 4.29 7.06 10.91
N LYS A 59 5.56 6.79 10.60
CA LYS A 59 6.67 7.70 10.90
C LYS A 59 7.45 8.08 9.65
N THR A 60 8.19 7.14 9.06
CA THR A 60 9.14 7.44 7.97
C THR A 60 8.47 8.04 6.74
N TYR A 61 7.32 7.49 6.36
CA TYR A 61 6.55 7.90 5.18
C TYR A 61 5.24 8.60 5.54
N ALA A 62 5.05 9.01 6.80
CA ALA A 62 3.80 9.62 7.24
C ALA A 62 3.45 10.86 6.41
N LYS A 63 4.46 11.71 6.16
CA LYS A 63 4.31 12.90 5.34
C LYS A 63 3.88 12.54 3.91
N GLN A 64 4.61 11.64 3.26
CA GLN A 64 4.33 11.20 1.89
C GLN A 64 2.95 10.53 1.79
N ALA A 65 2.55 9.74 2.79
CA ALA A 65 1.22 9.14 2.87
C ALA A 65 0.13 10.22 2.88
N THR A 66 0.26 11.24 3.73
CA THR A 66 -0.70 12.35 3.74
C THR A 66 -0.70 13.16 2.43
N GLU A 67 0.46 13.40 1.83
CA GLU A 67 0.60 14.12 0.56
C GLU A 67 -0.09 13.41 -0.62
N VAL A 68 -0.07 12.07 -0.63
CA VAL A 68 -0.77 11.26 -1.66
C VAL A 68 -2.23 10.96 -1.31
N GLY A 69 -2.76 11.55 -0.24
CA GLY A 69 -4.18 11.46 0.13
C GLY A 69 -4.56 10.27 1.01
N PHE A 70 -3.60 9.57 1.61
CA PHE A 70 -3.89 8.51 2.58
C PHE A 70 -4.20 9.07 3.97
N ALA A 71 -5.18 8.46 4.61
CA ALA A 71 -5.37 8.59 6.05
C ALA A 71 -4.29 7.78 6.79
N LEU A 72 -3.73 8.35 7.85
CA LEU A 72 -2.81 7.64 8.74
C LEU A 72 -3.61 6.83 9.75
N ASP A 73 -4.20 5.73 9.28
CA ASP A 73 -4.99 4.81 10.09
C ASP A 73 -4.75 3.33 9.75
N ASP A 74 -5.23 2.45 10.63
CA ASP A 74 -4.98 1.01 10.53
C ASP A 74 -5.71 0.38 9.34
N ALA A 75 -6.84 0.96 8.92
CA ALA A 75 -7.58 0.50 7.75
C ALA A 75 -6.74 0.72 6.49
N THR A 76 -6.14 1.91 6.35
CA THR A 76 -5.27 2.27 5.22
C THR A 76 -3.99 1.46 5.23
N TYR A 77 -3.33 1.36 6.38
CA TYR A 77 -2.16 0.49 6.54
C TYR A 77 -2.47 -0.96 6.12
N THR A 78 -3.57 -1.52 6.61
CA THR A 78 -3.97 -2.90 6.31
C THR A 78 -4.29 -3.08 4.83
N ALA A 79 -4.99 -2.14 4.21
CA ALA A 79 -5.29 -2.16 2.78
C ALA A 79 -4.00 -2.10 1.93
N ILE A 80 -3.01 -1.30 2.35
CA ILE A 80 -1.71 -1.21 1.68
C ILE A 80 -0.94 -2.52 1.81
N VAL A 81 -0.81 -3.08 3.01
CA VAL A 81 0.07 -4.25 3.24
C VAL A 81 -0.60 -5.56 2.83
N CYS A 82 -1.86 -5.75 3.20
CA CYS A 82 -2.58 -7.02 3.04
C CYS A 82 -3.52 -7.04 1.82
N GLY A 83 -3.86 -5.88 1.25
CA GLY A 83 -4.79 -5.80 0.12
C GLY A 83 -4.23 -6.44 -1.14
N ARG A 84 -5.12 -6.91 -2.02
CA ARG A 84 -4.72 -7.32 -3.38
C ARG A 84 -4.29 -6.10 -4.19
N LEU A 85 -3.15 -6.16 -4.88
CA LEU A 85 -2.72 -5.16 -5.86
C LEU A 85 -2.92 -5.73 -7.27
N PRO A 86 -3.85 -5.21 -8.09
CA PRO A 86 -4.07 -5.72 -9.44
C PRO A 86 -2.84 -5.53 -10.32
N ALA A 87 -2.54 -6.53 -11.17
CA ALA A 87 -1.45 -6.44 -12.15
C ALA A 87 -1.63 -5.24 -13.09
N GLU A 88 -2.86 -4.95 -13.49
CA GLU A 88 -3.20 -3.81 -14.33
C GLU A 88 -2.82 -2.45 -13.73
N VAL A 89 -2.81 -2.33 -12.39
CA VAL A 89 -2.35 -1.10 -11.71
C VAL A 89 -0.82 -1.00 -11.76
N LEU A 90 -0.13 -2.14 -11.63
CA LEU A 90 1.33 -2.21 -11.70
C LEU A 90 1.87 -1.94 -13.10
N GLU A 91 1.13 -2.37 -14.12
CA GLU A 91 1.51 -2.30 -15.53
C GLU A 91 1.06 -0.99 -16.20
N ALA A 92 0.10 -0.27 -15.62
CA ALA A 92 -0.39 0.99 -16.16
C ALA A 92 0.68 2.08 -16.12
N ARG A 93 0.70 2.94 -17.16
CA ARG A 93 1.53 4.14 -17.16
C ARG A 93 1.00 5.12 -16.10
N PHE A 94 1.89 5.87 -15.46
CA PHE A 94 1.49 6.80 -14.38
C PHE A 94 0.40 7.80 -14.80
N LEU A 95 0.43 8.29 -16.05
CA LEU A 95 -0.59 9.20 -16.59
C LEU A 95 -1.96 8.54 -16.80
N GLU A 96 -2.02 7.21 -16.89
CA GLU A 96 -3.26 6.44 -17.07
C GLU A 96 -3.88 6.09 -15.71
N LEU A 97 -3.07 5.96 -14.65
CA LEU A 97 -3.54 5.71 -13.28
C LEU A 97 -4.48 6.81 -12.79
N GLU A 98 -4.07 8.07 -12.94
CA GLU A 98 -4.83 9.23 -12.46
C GLU A 98 -6.17 9.45 -13.18
N LYS A 99 -6.35 8.80 -14.33
CA LYS A 99 -7.59 8.91 -15.12
C LYS A 99 -8.50 7.70 -14.95
N GLY A 100 -7.93 6.56 -14.56
CA GLY A 100 -8.60 5.27 -14.65
C GLY A 100 -8.75 4.54 -13.33
N TRP A 101 -8.11 4.96 -12.24
CA TRP A 101 -8.04 4.15 -11.02
C TRP A 101 -8.22 4.95 -9.73
N VAL A 102 -9.02 4.39 -8.82
CA VAL A 102 -9.11 4.87 -7.43
C VAL A 102 -8.71 3.76 -6.46
N PHE A 103 -8.17 4.19 -5.32
CA PHE A 103 -7.89 3.37 -4.17
C PHE A 103 -8.83 3.74 -3.02
N ASN A 104 -9.47 2.77 -2.37
CA ASN A 104 -10.31 2.98 -1.21
C ASN A 104 -9.98 1.96 -0.10
N PRO A 105 -9.38 2.42 1.03
CA PRO A 105 -8.92 1.52 2.08
C PRO A 105 -10.05 0.85 2.87
N THR A 106 -11.27 1.38 2.82
CA THR A 106 -12.41 0.88 3.60
C THR A 106 -13.23 -0.19 2.89
N ARG A 107 -13.01 -0.37 1.57
CA ARG A 107 -13.76 -1.34 0.76
C ARG A 107 -13.06 -2.68 0.70
N ARG A 108 -13.82 -3.75 0.43
CA ARG A 108 -13.27 -5.09 0.20
C ARG A 108 -12.39 -5.15 -1.05
N GLU A 109 -12.80 -4.44 -2.10
CA GLU A 109 -12.00 -4.23 -3.30
C GLU A 109 -11.37 -2.85 -3.21
N HIS A 110 -10.12 -2.81 -2.74
CA HIS A 110 -9.42 -1.55 -2.50
C HIS A 110 -9.11 -0.80 -3.80
N TRP A 111 -8.89 -1.50 -4.91
CA TRP A 111 -8.52 -0.89 -6.19
C TRP A 111 -9.67 -1.02 -7.17
N ARG A 112 -10.07 0.07 -7.79
CA ARG A 112 -11.23 0.10 -8.68
C ARG A 112 -10.98 0.97 -9.89
N LYS A 113 -11.47 0.54 -11.04
CA LYS A 113 -11.51 1.37 -12.25
C LYS A 113 -12.61 2.44 -12.18
N LEU A 114 -12.27 3.63 -12.67
CA LEU A 114 -13.22 4.69 -12.99
C LEU A 114 -13.79 4.51 -14.40
#